data_AF-A0A914YF02-F1
#
_entry.id   AF-A0A914YF02-F1
#
_cell.length_a   1.000
_cell.length_b   1.000
_cell.length_c   1.000
_cell.angle_alpha   90.00
_cell.angle_beta   90.00
_cell.angle_gamma   90.00
#
_symmetry.space_group_name_H-M   'P 1'
#
loop_
_entity.id
_entity.type
_entity.pdbx_description
1 polymer ?
#
loop_
_entity_poly.entity_id
_entity_poly.type
_entity_poly.pdbx_seq_one_letter_code
_entity_poly.pdbx_strand_id
1 'polypeptide(L)'
;MQALLKLLFISAENLDNPFTETSIIGTMQATDEPCYFHSFGMTENYLIVFEAPLRLNLQSDDFSNLDCLFWKKDTPVFVRILDKRSGKEVEQQFRHAPFFVFHHTNAFEKDGCLVVDYCQFPDPDLHVFDLKNLRRGSLAAQSGGKLSFGSRMVIPIEIEIGNFKAGDDLLDGFEFPRYNLNYNLKPYKFIYGSILLGLPESLCGLIKVNADTGEIITWKRDHKKQIATEPVFIPHPEAKDEDDGD
;
A
#
# COMPACT_ATOMS: atom_id res chain seq x y z
N MET A 1 17.22 -14.88 17.95
CA MET A 1 16.82 -13.48 18.22
C MET A 1 15.41 -13.32 17.68
N GLN A 2 14.43 -12.91 18.50
CA GLN A 2 13.05 -12.71 18.01
C GLN A 2 12.91 -11.27 17.50
N ALA A 3 12.38 -11.10 16.30
CA ALA A 3 12.15 -9.78 15.71
C ALA A 3 10.78 -9.23 16.13
N LEU A 4 10.75 -7.92 16.40
CA LEU A 4 9.56 -7.20 16.84
C LEU A 4 9.28 -6.04 15.90
N LEU A 5 8.04 -5.91 15.44
CA LEU A 5 7.54 -4.72 14.77
C LEU A 5 6.94 -3.80 15.83
N LYS A 6 7.45 -2.57 15.92
CA LYS A 6 6.94 -1.53 16.83
C LYS A 6 6.28 -0.43 16.02
N LEU A 7 5.05 -0.11 16.36
CA LEU A 7 4.30 1.00 15.76
C LEU A 7 4.38 2.22 16.68
N LEU A 8 4.85 3.33 16.14
CA LEU A 8 5.17 4.54 16.90
C LEU A 8 4.09 5.61 16.69
N PHE A 9 3.76 6.33 17.75
CA PHE A 9 2.97 7.57 17.73
C PHE A 9 3.90 8.75 17.98
N ILE A 10 3.72 9.83 17.23
CA ILE A 10 4.40 11.11 17.44
C ILE A 10 3.33 12.12 17.82
N SER A 11 3.50 12.77 18.97
CA SER A 11 2.56 13.78 19.47
C SER A 11 2.58 15.04 18.60
N ALA A 12 1.41 15.67 18.45
CA ALA A 12 1.26 16.97 17.82
C ALA A 12 1.18 18.13 18.83
N GLU A 13 1.26 17.85 20.14
CA GLU A 13 1.09 18.86 21.19
C GLU A 13 2.30 19.79 21.32
N ASN A 14 3.51 19.28 21.03
CA ASN A 14 4.75 20.04 21.04
C ASN A 14 5.32 20.19 19.63
N LEU A 15 4.88 21.22 18.91
CA LEU A 15 5.31 21.46 17.52
C LEU A 15 6.79 21.85 17.38
N ASP A 16 7.43 22.33 18.46
CA ASP A 16 8.84 22.71 18.45
C ASP A 16 9.78 21.50 18.49
N ASN A 17 9.37 20.42 19.17
CA ASN A 17 10.09 19.14 19.17
C ASN A 17 9.13 17.95 19.32
N PRO A 18 8.37 17.60 18.27
CA PRO A 18 7.31 16.59 18.36
C PRO A 18 7.87 15.19 18.67
N PHE A 19 9.15 14.95 18.38
CA PHE A 19 9.80 13.66 18.60
C PHE A 19 10.07 13.34 20.07
N THR A 20 10.12 14.32 20.98
CA THR A 20 10.34 14.04 22.42
C THR A 20 9.19 13.30 23.08
N GLU A 21 8.01 13.38 22.47
CA GLU A 21 6.78 12.72 22.95
C GLU A 21 6.44 11.47 22.13
N THR A 22 7.43 10.94 21.40
CA THR A 22 7.25 9.68 20.66
C THR A 22 6.98 8.53 21.63
N SER A 23 5.93 7.76 21.38
CA SER A 23 5.57 6.58 22.17
C SER A 23 5.30 5.37 21.30
N ILE A 24 5.38 4.17 21.89
CA ILE A 24 5.02 2.92 21.21
C ILE A 24 3.52 2.69 21.43
N ILE A 25 2.75 2.64 20.35
CA ILE A 25 1.31 2.30 20.39
C ILE A 25 1.14 0.82 20.71
N GLY A 26 1.90 -0.03 20.00
CA GLY A 26 1.85 -1.47 20.17
C GLY A 26 3.06 -2.15 19.56
N THR A 27 3.22 -3.43 19.91
CA THR A 27 4.30 -4.28 19.42
C THR A 27 3.72 -5.59 18.93
N MET A 28 4.10 -5.98 17.71
CA MET A 28 3.72 -7.23 17.09
C MET A 28 4.94 -8.12 16.95
N GLN A 29 4.80 -9.39 17.32
CA GLN A 29 5.87 -10.36 17.10
C GLN A 29 5.89 -10.78 15.62
N ALA A 30 7.07 -10.78 15.01
CA ALA A 30 7.26 -11.31 13.67
C ALA A 30 6.94 -12.81 13.66
N THR A 31 6.26 -13.27 12.61
CA THR A 31 5.92 -14.69 12.45
C THR A 31 7.16 -15.56 12.25
N ASP A 32 8.16 -15.04 11.54
CA ASP A 32 9.44 -15.70 11.26
C ASP A 32 10.59 -14.67 11.13
N GLU A 33 11.29 -14.65 10.00
CA GLU A 33 12.25 -13.61 9.66
C GLU A 33 11.55 -12.24 9.49
N PRO A 34 12.21 -11.11 9.83
CA PRO A 34 11.59 -9.80 9.70
C PRO A 34 11.11 -9.54 8.27
N CYS A 35 9.84 -9.17 8.12
CA CYS A 35 9.28 -8.70 6.88
C CYS A 35 9.80 -7.30 6.53
N TYR A 36 10.01 -7.02 5.24
CA TYR A 36 10.17 -5.66 4.76
C TYR A 36 8.80 -4.96 4.70
N PHE A 37 8.64 -3.87 5.43
CA PHE A 37 7.45 -3.03 5.39
C PHE A 37 7.81 -1.67 4.77
N HIS A 38 7.10 -1.28 3.72
CA HIS A 38 7.28 0.03 3.09
C HIS A 38 6.25 1.05 3.56
N SER A 39 5.02 0.60 3.82
CA SER A 39 3.92 1.41 4.35
C SER A 39 2.95 0.51 5.14
N PHE A 40 1.92 1.13 5.74
CA PHE A 40 0.85 0.44 6.46
C PHE A 40 -0.49 1.15 6.21
N GLY A 41 -1.59 0.41 6.37
CA GLY A 41 -2.94 0.97 6.38
C GLY A 41 -3.29 1.51 7.77
N MET A 42 -4.02 2.61 7.83
CA MET A 42 -4.49 3.19 9.09
C MET A 42 -5.95 3.58 8.94
N THR A 43 -6.75 3.29 9.96
CA THR A 43 -8.13 3.78 10.11
C THR A 43 -8.23 4.65 11.36
N GLU A 44 -9.44 5.08 11.72
CA GLU A 44 -9.70 5.82 12.96
C GLU A 44 -9.25 5.03 14.20
N ASN A 45 -9.48 3.72 14.25
CA ASN A 45 -9.21 2.88 15.42
C ASN A 45 -8.10 1.83 15.22
N TYR A 46 -7.69 1.53 13.99
CA TYR A 46 -6.79 0.40 13.71
C TYR A 46 -5.56 0.78 12.87
N LEU A 47 -4.50 0.00 13.05
CA LEU A 47 -3.34 -0.06 12.15
C LEU A 47 -3.32 -1.43 11.49
N ILE A 48 -3.16 -1.48 10.17
CA ILE A 48 -3.15 -2.69 9.37
C ILE A 48 -1.78 -2.82 8.69
N VAL A 49 -1.10 -3.94 8.89
CA VAL A 49 0.13 -4.27 8.17
C VAL A 49 -0.02 -5.61 7.45
N PHE A 50 0.53 -5.67 6.24
CA PHE A 50 0.65 -6.91 5.48
C PHE A 50 2.05 -7.48 5.69
N GLU A 51 2.15 -8.51 6.52
CA GLU A 51 3.41 -9.23 6.72
C GLU A 51 3.66 -10.18 5.55
N ALA A 52 4.15 -9.60 4.46
CA ALA A 52 4.33 -10.19 3.13
C ALA A 52 5.61 -11.05 3.00
N PRO A 53 5.67 -12.03 2.08
CA PRO A 53 6.78 -13.00 1.98
C PRO A 53 8.17 -12.43 1.67
N LEU A 54 8.30 -11.13 1.44
CA LEU A 54 9.59 -10.44 1.26
C LEU A 54 10.24 -10.22 2.63
N ARG A 55 11.32 -10.95 2.90
CA ARG A 55 12.00 -10.99 4.20
C ARG A 55 13.39 -10.35 4.14
N LEU A 56 13.84 -9.87 5.28
CA LEU A 56 15.18 -9.36 5.51
C LEU A 56 16.13 -10.50 5.91
N ASN A 57 17.20 -10.67 5.15
CA ASN A 57 18.33 -11.53 5.52
C ASN A 57 19.18 -10.83 6.58
N LEU A 58 18.91 -11.13 7.85
CA LEU A 58 19.66 -10.57 8.98
C LEU A 58 21.15 -10.98 9.04
N GLN A 59 21.58 -11.92 8.21
CA GLN A 59 22.99 -12.31 8.07
C GLN A 59 23.71 -11.53 6.97
N SER A 60 23.02 -10.63 6.25
CA SER A 60 23.68 -9.78 5.26
C SER A 60 24.66 -8.83 5.94
N ASP A 61 25.87 -8.71 5.39
CA ASP A 61 26.84 -7.70 5.82
C ASP A 61 26.59 -6.34 5.15
N ASP A 62 25.70 -6.29 4.14
CA ASP A 62 25.33 -5.08 3.41
C ASP A 62 23.80 -4.95 3.32
N PHE A 63 23.25 -3.99 4.07
CA PHE A 63 21.83 -3.63 4.03
C PHE A 63 21.55 -2.42 3.12
N SER A 64 22.54 -1.95 2.37
CA SER A 64 22.39 -0.82 1.45
C SER A 64 21.83 -1.21 0.08
N ASN A 65 21.71 -2.51 -0.20
CA ASN A 65 21.28 -3.04 -1.48
C ASN A 65 20.17 -4.09 -1.35
N LEU A 66 19.58 -4.50 -2.48
CA LEU A 66 18.44 -5.42 -2.52
C LEU A 66 18.80 -6.88 -2.18
N ASP A 67 20.08 -7.27 -2.16
CA ASP A 67 20.52 -8.63 -1.85
C ASP A 67 20.30 -8.98 -0.36
N CYS A 68 20.04 -7.98 0.49
CA CYS A 68 19.58 -8.21 1.86
C CYS A 68 18.11 -8.64 1.96
N LEU A 69 17.37 -8.67 0.84
CA LEU A 69 15.98 -9.08 0.77
C LEU A 69 15.85 -10.42 0.04
N PHE A 70 14.92 -11.27 0.49
CA PHE A 70 14.60 -12.52 -0.20
C PHE A 70 13.11 -12.83 -0.15
N TRP A 71 12.61 -13.47 -1.20
CA TRP A 71 11.21 -13.86 -1.32
C TRP A 71 10.98 -15.30 -0.85
N LYS A 72 10.06 -15.49 0.10
CA LYS A 72 9.72 -16.80 0.66
C LYS A 72 8.41 -17.33 0.05
N LYS A 73 8.50 -17.83 -1.18
CA LYS A 73 7.36 -18.17 -2.06
C LYS A 73 6.18 -18.95 -1.44
N ASP A 74 6.43 -19.79 -0.44
CA ASP A 74 5.43 -20.68 0.18
C ASP A 74 4.81 -20.07 1.45
N THR A 75 5.19 -18.84 1.81
CA THR A 75 4.64 -18.09 2.94
C THR A 75 3.42 -17.28 2.50
N PRO A 76 2.27 -17.35 3.21
CA PRO A 76 1.13 -16.49 2.92
C PRO A 76 1.39 -15.05 3.38
N VAL A 77 0.57 -14.10 2.91
CA VAL A 77 0.49 -12.79 3.59
C VAL A 77 -0.31 -12.96 4.86
N PHE A 78 0.25 -12.55 6.00
CA PHE A 78 -0.51 -12.38 7.24
C PHE A 78 -1.01 -10.94 7.32
N VAL A 79 -2.32 -10.78 7.41
CA VAL A 79 -2.95 -9.46 7.58
C VAL A 79 -3.07 -9.21 9.07
N ARG A 80 -2.18 -8.38 9.60
CA ARG A 80 -2.02 -8.12 11.04
C ARG A 80 -2.67 -6.78 11.37
N ILE A 81 -3.51 -6.77 12.39
CA ILE A 81 -4.31 -5.59 12.75
C ILE A 81 -4.09 -5.28 14.22
N LEU A 82 -3.66 -4.05 14.51
CA LEU A 82 -3.48 -3.52 15.86
C LEU A 82 -4.60 -2.54 16.18
N ASP A 83 -5.30 -2.74 17.29
CA ASP A 83 -6.22 -1.75 17.85
C ASP A 83 -5.42 -0.63 18.54
N LYS A 84 -5.52 0.60 18.02
CA LYS A 84 -4.79 1.77 18.53
C LYS A 84 -5.18 2.15 19.96
N ARG A 85 -6.41 1.83 20.37
CA ARG A 85 -6.95 2.18 21.70
C ARG A 85 -6.38 1.28 22.78
N SER A 86 -6.24 -0.01 22.46
CA SER A 86 -5.72 -1.00 23.41
C SER A 86 -4.23 -1.26 23.27
N GLY A 87 -3.63 -0.91 22.12
CA GLY A 87 -2.24 -1.24 21.78
C GLY A 87 -2.00 -2.73 21.52
N LYS A 88 -3.08 -3.50 21.33
CA LYS A 88 -3.04 -4.96 21.14
C LYS A 88 -3.47 -5.36 19.75
N GLU A 89 -2.95 -6.49 19.29
CA GLU A 89 -3.45 -7.13 18.08
C GLU A 89 -4.87 -7.64 18.29
N VAL A 90 -5.68 -7.57 17.23
CA VAL A 90 -6.99 -8.23 17.23
C VAL A 90 -6.80 -9.75 17.26
N GLU A 91 -7.73 -10.47 17.87
CA GLU A 91 -7.60 -11.93 18.06
C GLU A 91 -7.82 -12.71 16.75
N GLN A 92 -8.59 -12.15 15.82
CA GLN A 92 -8.88 -12.76 14.53
C GLN A 92 -7.62 -12.84 13.66
N GLN A 93 -7.40 -14.01 13.06
CA GLN A 93 -6.28 -14.24 12.14
C GLN A 93 -6.76 -14.19 10.70
N PHE A 94 -6.14 -13.32 9.91
CA PHE A 94 -6.45 -13.16 8.49
C PHE A 94 -5.23 -13.50 7.65
N ARG A 95 -5.45 -14.23 6.54
CA ARG A 95 -4.40 -14.64 5.60
C ARG A 95 -4.85 -14.42 4.17
N HIS A 96 -3.90 -14.16 3.30
CA HIS A 96 -4.12 -14.06 1.87
C HIS A 96 -3.05 -14.82 1.09
N ALA A 97 -3.34 -15.11 -0.18
CA ALA A 97 -2.33 -15.61 -1.12
C ALA A 97 -1.12 -14.65 -1.16
N PRO A 98 0.10 -15.16 -1.45
CA PRO A 98 1.32 -14.36 -1.52
C PRO A 98 1.17 -13.12 -2.40
N PHE A 99 1.52 -11.96 -1.85
CA PHE A 99 1.73 -10.71 -2.59
C PHE A 99 2.64 -9.79 -1.74
N PHE A 100 3.08 -8.71 -2.35
CA PHE A 100 3.86 -7.65 -1.73
C PHE A 100 3.21 -6.28 -1.97
N VAL A 101 3.44 -5.34 -1.07
CA VAL A 101 2.91 -3.97 -1.16
C VAL A 101 4.02 -2.99 -0.85
N PHE A 102 4.27 -2.07 -1.79
CA PHE A 102 4.98 -0.83 -1.46
C PHE A 102 4.00 0.13 -0.79
N HIS A 103 2.94 0.53 -1.49
CA HIS A 103 2.06 1.60 -1.06
C HIS A 103 0.66 1.09 -0.70
N HIS A 104 0.26 1.33 0.54
CA HIS A 104 -1.15 1.43 0.89
C HIS A 104 -1.69 2.75 0.32
N THR A 105 -2.93 2.74 -0.17
CA THR A 105 -3.62 3.93 -0.64
C THR A 105 -4.32 4.61 0.53
N ASN A 106 -5.44 4.07 0.99
CA ASN A 106 -6.18 4.57 2.14
C ASN A 106 -6.82 3.38 2.86
N ALA A 107 -7.22 3.58 4.11
CA ALA A 107 -8.02 2.59 4.83
C ALA A 107 -9.06 3.28 5.70
N PHE A 108 -10.22 2.67 5.87
CA PHE A 108 -11.30 3.23 6.68
C PHE A 108 -12.19 2.14 7.28
N GLU A 109 -12.98 2.53 8.28
CA GLU A 109 -13.98 1.67 8.92
C GLU A 109 -15.35 1.91 8.30
N LYS A 110 -16.06 0.84 7.97
CA LYS A 110 -17.43 0.91 7.44
C LYS A 110 -18.19 -0.37 7.75
N ASP A 111 -19.38 -0.23 8.32
CA ASP A 111 -20.34 -1.32 8.56
C ASP A 111 -19.72 -2.53 9.29
N GLY A 112 -18.84 -2.30 10.29
CA GLY A 112 -18.17 -3.37 11.04
C GLY A 112 -17.00 -4.05 10.31
N CYS A 113 -16.58 -3.48 9.17
CA CYS A 113 -15.43 -3.92 8.38
C CYS A 113 -14.33 -2.85 8.35
N LEU A 114 -13.10 -3.29 8.15
CA LEU A 114 -12.00 -2.47 7.65
C LEU A 114 -11.95 -2.58 6.14
N VAL A 115 -11.92 -1.46 5.44
CA VAL A 115 -11.68 -1.38 4.00
C VAL A 115 -10.27 -0.86 3.80
N VAL A 116 -9.44 -1.61 3.06
CA VAL A 116 -8.02 -1.30 2.86
C VAL A 116 -7.70 -1.34 1.38
N ASP A 117 -7.30 -0.21 0.83
CA ASP A 117 -6.89 -0.09 -0.57
C ASP A 117 -5.37 0.01 -0.66
N TYR A 118 -4.77 -0.69 -1.62
CA TYR A 118 -3.31 -0.80 -1.75
C TYR A 118 -2.87 -1.18 -3.17
N CYS A 119 -1.60 -0.96 -3.47
CA CYS A 119 -0.97 -1.36 -4.73
C CYS A 119 -0.26 -2.71 -4.55
N GLN A 120 -0.80 -3.75 -5.19
CA GLN A 120 -0.43 -5.14 -5.01
C GLN A 120 0.56 -5.62 -6.08
N PHE A 121 1.65 -6.26 -5.64
CA PHE A 121 2.58 -7.02 -6.48
C PHE A 121 2.46 -8.52 -6.16
N PRO A 122 1.97 -9.36 -7.08
CA PRO A 122 1.80 -10.79 -6.81
C PRO A 122 3.11 -11.55 -6.53
N ASP A 123 4.17 -11.21 -7.25
CA ASP A 123 5.47 -11.88 -7.17
C ASP A 123 6.57 -10.90 -7.63
N PRO A 124 7.07 -10.04 -6.71
CA PRO A 124 7.95 -8.95 -7.08
C PRO A 124 9.40 -9.44 -7.28
N ASP A 125 9.94 -9.25 -8.47
CA ASP A 125 11.39 -9.15 -8.66
C ASP A 125 11.80 -7.68 -8.47
N LEU A 126 12.40 -7.35 -7.33
CA LEU A 126 12.80 -5.98 -7.04
C LEU A 126 14.02 -5.51 -7.82
N HIS A 127 14.83 -6.42 -8.38
CA HIS A 127 16.00 -6.04 -9.16
C HIS A 127 15.62 -5.38 -10.49
N VAL A 128 14.35 -5.44 -10.92
CA VAL A 128 13.86 -4.65 -12.06
C VAL A 128 14.08 -3.14 -11.85
N PHE A 129 14.15 -2.69 -10.61
CA PHE A 129 14.41 -1.30 -10.23
C PHE A 129 15.91 -0.93 -10.18
N ASP A 130 16.83 -1.87 -10.43
CA ASP A 130 18.26 -1.55 -10.56
C ASP A 130 18.47 -0.50 -11.67
N LEU A 131 19.38 0.46 -11.45
CA LEU A 131 19.68 1.50 -12.45
C LEU A 131 20.06 0.94 -13.82
N LYS A 132 20.77 -0.20 -13.86
CA LYS A 132 21.14 -0.89 -15.11
C LYS A 132 19.90 -1.39 -15.88
N ASN A 133 18.87 -1.80 -15.16
CA ASN A 133 17.62 -2.34 -15.69
C ASN A 133 16.65 -1.20 -16.08
N LEU A 134 16.55 -0.17 -15.25
CA LEU A 134 15.81 1.07 -15.57
C LEU A 134 16.32 1.74 -16.85
N ARG A 135 17.65 1.82 -17.03
CA ARG A 135 18.28 2.40 -18.23
C ARG A 135 18.01 1.61 -19.52
N ARG A 136 17.72 0.31 -19.42
CA ARG A 136 17.31 -0.52 -20.57
C ARG A 136 15.86 -0.25 -20.98
N GLY A 137 15.04 0.27 -20.07
CA GLY A 137 13.61 0.54 -20.30
C GLY A 137 12.74 -0.71 -20.25
N SER A 138 11.42 -0.54 -20.39
CA SER A 138 10.43 -1.63 -20.41
C SER A 138 10.38 -2.48 -19.12
N LEU A 139 10.03 -1.84 -17.99
CA LEU A 139 9.83 -2.51 -16.70
C LEU A 139 8.79 -3.65 -16.77
N ALA A 140 7.73 -3.46 -17.56
CA ALA A 140 6.71 -4.48 -17.78
C ALA A 140 7.25 -5.75 -18.42
N ALA A 141 8.14 -5.64 -19.42
CA ALA A 141 8.76 -6.82 -20.02
C ALA A 141 9.76 -7.48 -19.05
N GLN A 142 10.51 -6.67 -18.31
CA GLN A 142 11.50 -7.16 -17.34
C GLN A 142 10.85 -7.88 -16.14
N SER A 143 9.64 -7.48 -15.75
CA SER A 143 8.84 -8.16 -14.70
C SER A 143 8.03 -9.35 -15.22
N GLY A 144 8.15 -9.72 -16.50
CA GLY A 144 7.33 -10.78 -17.10
C GLY A 144 5.84 -10.45 -17.12
N GLY A 145 5.48 -9.16 -17.17
CA GLY A 145 4.10 -8.67 -17.10
C GLY A 145 3.50 -8.60 -15.70
N LYS A 146 4.27 -8.90 -14.65
CA LYS A 146 3.82 -8.84 -13.25
C LYS A 146 3.95 -7.43 -12.71
N LEU A 147 2.99 -6.59 -13.09
CA LEU A 147 2.92 -5.20 -12.67
C LEU A 147 2.11 -5.04 -11.38
N SER A 148 2.33 -3.91 -10.71
CA SER A 148 1.47 -3.49 -9.60
C SER A 148 0.07 -3.18 -10.10
N PHE A 149 -0.95 -3.49 -9.31
CA PHE A 149 -2.33 -3.11 -9.58
C PHE A 149 -3.06 -2.78 -8.29
N GLY A 150 -4.11 -1.96 -8.38
CA GLY A 150 -4.87 -1.57 -7.20
C GLY A 150 -5.80 -2.67 -6.73
N SER A 151 -5.78 -2.94 -5.44
CA SER A 151 -6.60 -3.97 -4.80
C SER A 151 -7.33 -3.38 -3.60
N ARG A 152 -8.54 -3.87 -3.34
CA ARG A 152 -9.33 -3.55 -2.14
C ARG A 152 -9.54 -4.81 -1.32
N MET A 153 -9.15 -4.76 -0.06
CA MET A 153 -9.45 -5.80 0.92
C MET A 153 -10.51 -5.30 1.91
N VAL A 154 -11.58 -6.07 2.06
CA VAL A 154 -12.62 -5.85 3.08
C VAL A 154 -12.47 -6.89 4.16
N ILE A 155 -12.16 -6.45 5.38
CA ILE A 155 -11.84 -7.31 6.52
C ILE A 155 -12.96 -7.17 7.56
N PRO A 156 -13.78 -8.21 7.79
CA PRO A 156 -14.81 -8.16 8.82
C PRO A 156 -14.16 -8.26 10.20
N ILE A 157 -14.34 -7.24 11.04
CA ILE A 157 -13.77 -7.19 12.40
C ILE A 157 -14.85 -7.26 13.48
N GLU A 158 -16.06 -6.78 13.20
CA GLU A 158 -17.20 -6.76 14.14
C GLU A 158 -18.40 -7.60 13.66
N ILE A 159 -18.24 -8.32 12.55
CA ILE A 159 -19.29 -9.15 11.95
C ILE A 159 -18.96 -10.63 12.13
N GLU A 160 -19.94 -11.43 12.57
CA GLU A 160 -19.80 -12.89 12.60
C GLU A 160 -19.56 -13.43 11.18
N ILE A 161 -18.53 -14.26 11.03
CA ILE A 161 -18.05 -14.74 9.73
C ILE A 161 -19.13 -15.64 9.09
N GLY A 162 -19.75 -15.16 8.01
CA GLY A 162 -20.74 -15.89 7.22
C GLY A 162 -20.76 -15.43 5.76
N ASN A 163 -20.12 -16.21 4.88
CA ASN A 163 -20.09 -16.09 3.42
C ASN A 163 -19.69 -14.73 2.82
N PHE A 164 -18.45 -14.31 3.05
CA PHE A 164 -17.80 -13.31 2.20
C PHE A 164 -17.05 -14.00 1.06
N LYS A 165 -17.20 -13.49 -0.17
CA LYS A 165 -16.34 -13.89 -1.30
C LYS A 165 -15.15 -12.93 -1.36
N ALA A 166 -13.95 -13.47 -1.27
CA ALA A 166 -12.74 -12.74 -1.62
C ALA A 166 -12.71 -12.47 -3.13
N GLY A 167 -12.22 -11.30 -3.53
CA GLY A 167 -11.88 -11.01 -4.94
C GLY A 167 -12.71 -9.91 -5.60
N ASP A 168 -12.61 -8.69 -5.07
CA ASP A 168 -12.85 -7.47 -5.85
C ASP A 168 -11.49 -6.76 -6.03
N ASP A 169 -10.62 -7.30 -6.88
CA ASP A 169 -9.46 -6.57 -7.37
C ASP A 169 -9.99 -5.43 -8.25
N LEU A 170 -10.10 -4.24 -7.67
CA LEU A 170 -10.89 -3.18 -8.29
C LEU A 170 -10.23 -2.62 -9.57
N LEU A 171 -8.92 -2.82 -9.81
CA LEU A 171 -8.15 -1.93 -10.70
C LEU A 171 -6.96 -2.59 -11.40
N ASP A 172 -6.66 -2.11 -12.61
CA ASP A 172 -5.49 -2.50 -13.40
C ASP A 172 -4.34 -1.48 -13.30
N GLY A 173 -3.14 -1.93 -12.90
CA GLY A 173 -1.87 -1.40 -13.42
C GLY A 173 -1.38 -0.02 -12.93
N PHE A 174 -1.52 0.38 -11.66
CA PHE A 174 -1.02 1.67 -11.17
C PHE A 174 -0.19 1.60 -9.88
N GLU A 175 0.66 2.62 -9.69
CA GLU A 175 1.51 2.83 -8.52
C GLU A 175 1.51 4.31 -8.10
N PHE A 176 2.12 4.59 -6.95
CA PHE A 176 2.18 5.92 -6.34
C PHE A 176 0.76 6.50 -6.09
N PRO A 177 -0.06 5.78 -5.31
CA PRO A 177 -1.44 6.17 -5.09
C PRO A 177 -1.52 7.48 -4.30
N ARG A 178 -2.43 8.35 -4.73
CA ARG A 178 -2.80 9.61 -4.10
C ARG A 178 -4.32 9.77 -4.14
N TYR A 179 -4.84 10.56 -3.21
CA TYR A 179 -6.26 10.83 -3.05
C TYR A 179 -6.42 12.16 -2.31
N ASN A 180 -7.65 12.66 -2.19
CA ASN A 180 -7.93 13.86 -1.43
C ASN A 180 -7.74 13.60 0.08
N LEU A 181 -6.69 14.18 0.67
CA LEU A 181 -6.33 13.96 2.08
C LEU A 181 -7.41 14.42 3.08
N ASN A 182 -8.39 15.23 2.68
CA ASN A 182 -9.56 15.55 3.51
C ASN A 182 -10.39 14.29 3.87
N TYR A 183 -10.22 13.22 3.09
CA TYR A 183 -10.85 11.91 3.23
C TYR A 183 -9.89 10.85 3.77
N ASN A 184 -8.72 11.23 4.27
CA ASN A 184 -7.83 10.29 4.97
C ASN A 184 -8.57 9.64 6.15
N LEU A 185 -8.43 8.32 6.27
CA LEU A 185 -9.13 7.48 7.26
C LEU A 185 -10.65 7.36 7.10
N LYS A 186 -11.22 7.95 6.05
CA LYS A 186 -12.68 8.01 5.80
C LYS A 186 -13.05 7.27 4.51
N PRO A 187 -14.33 6.84 4.37
CA PRO A 187 -14.85 6.43 3.07
C PRO A 187 -14.59 7.50 2.02
N TYR A 188 -14.11 7.06 0.85
CA TYR A 188 -13.66 7.93 -0.23
C TYR A 188 -13.88 7.22 -1.57
N LYS A 189 -13.88 8.00 -2.64
CA LYS A 189 -14.29 7.55 -3.97
C LYS A 189 -13.18 7.62 -5.00
N PHE A 190 -12.25 8.58 -4.92
CA PHE A 190 -11.31 8.84 -6.00
C PHE A 190 -9.86 8.53 -5.64
N ILE A 191 -9.22 7.69 -6.46
CA ILE A 191 -7.80 7.38 -6.39
C ILE A 191 -7.11 7.92 -7.64
N TYR A 192 -5.96 8.54 -7.47
CA TYR A 192 -5.07 9.01 -8.52
C TYR A 192 -3.77 8.22 -8.45
N GLY A 193 -3.20 7.87 -9.60
CA GLY A 193 -1.94 7.11 -9.63
C GLY A 193 -1.15 7.35 -10.91
N SER A 194 0.10 6.91 -10.89
CA SER A 194 0.97 6.90 -12.07
C SER A 194 1.00 5.51 -12.71
N ILE A 195 0.95 5.47 -14.04
CA ILE A 195 1.12 4.25 -14.83
C ILE A 195 2.61 4.11 -15.26
N LEU A 196 3.54 4.52 -14.39
CA LEU A 196 4.98 4.45 -14.66
C LEU A 196 5.45 3.02 -15.00
N LEU A 197 4.85 2.03 -14.34
CA LEU A 197 5.17 0.62 -14.54
C LEU A 197 4.43 -0.01 -15.73
N GLY A 198 3.55 0.74 -16.42
CA GLY A 198 2.72 0.24 -17.51
C GLY A 198 3.49 -0.14 -18.78
N LEU A 199 2.75 -0.65 -19.77
CA LEU A 199 3.31 -1.14 -21.02
C LEU A 199 4.04 -0.02 -21.81
N PRO A 200 5.22 -0.29 -22.41
CA PRO A 200 6.04 0.71 -23.10
C PRO A 200 5.34 1.46 -24.24
N GLU A 201 4.34 0.83 -24.86
CA GLU A 201 3.60 1.41 -25.98
C GLU A 201 2.42 2.29 -25.53
N SER A 202 1.98 2.14 -24.28
CA SER A 202 0.87 2.91 -23.73
C SER A 202 1.29 4.37 -23.54
N LEU A 203 0.48 5.31 -24.04
CA LEU A 203 0.67 6.73 -23.73
C LEU A 203 0.03 7.13 -22.40
N CYS A 204 -0.72 6.26 -21.73
CA CYS A 204 -1.29 6.57 -20.42
C CYS A 204 -0.18 6.93 -19.44
N GLY A 205 -0.27 8.12 -18.86
CA GLY A 205 0.69 8.63 -17.86
C GLY A 205 0.10 8.57 -16.46
N LEU A 206 -1.13 9.05 -16.31
CA LEU A 206 -1.84 9.10 -15.05
C LEU A 206 -3.19 8.39 -15.16
N ILE A 207 -3.65 7.88 -14.03
CA ILE A 207 -4.95 7.26 -13.86
C ILE A 207 -5.72 7.98 -12.76
N LYS A 208 -7.02 8.14 -12.96
CA LYS A 208 -8.01 8.43 -11.94
C LYS A 208 -9.01 7.29 -11.92
N VAL A 209 -9.34 6.84 -10.72
CA VAL A 209 -10.19 5.69 -10.45
C VAL A 209 -11.34 6.14 -9.57
N ASN A 210 -12.54 5.68 -9.88
CA ASN A 210 -13.67 5.67 -8.97
C ASN A 210 -13.73 4.31 -8.24
N ALA A 211 -13.39 4.30 -6.95
CA ALA A 211 -13.27 3.10 -6.13
C ALA A 211 -14.62 2.45 -5.77
N ASP A 212 -15.75 3.14 -5.99
CA ASP A 212 -17.08 2.54 -5.82
C ASP A 212 -17.51 1.75 -7.04
N THR A 213 -17.12 2.19 -8.24
CA THR A 213 -17.62 1.65 -9.52
C THR A 213 -16.57 0.91 -10.33
N GLY A 214 -15.29 1.08 -10.02
CA GLY A 214 -14.16 0.65 -10.86
C GLY A 214 -13.98 1.48 -12.13
N GLU A 215 -14.70 2.60 -12.29
CA GLU A 215 -14.56 3.45 -13.47
C GLU A 215 -13.18 4.11 -13.51
N ILE A 216 -12.55 4.09 -14.70
CA ILE A 216 -11.19 4.57 -14.93
C ILE A 216 -11.18 5.70 -15.96
N ILE A 217 -10.54 6.81 -15.61
CA ILE A 217 -10.17 7.90 -16.52
C ILE A 217 -8.65 7.94 -16.60
N THR A 218 -8.11 8.09 -17.81
CA THR A 218 -6.65 8.18 -18.01
C THR A 218 -6.27 9.48 -18.68
N TRP A 219 -5.19 10.11 -18.19
CA TRP A 219 -4.51 11.16 -18.92
C TRP A 219 -3.41 10.54 -19.78
N LYS A 220 -3.36 10.93 -21.05
CA LYS A 220 -2.36 10.45 -22.02
C LYS A 220 -1.28 11.50 -22.19
N ARG A 221 -0.04 11.05 -22.10
CA ARG A 221 1.16 11.79 -22.49
C ARG A 221 1.09 12.16 -23.97
N ASP A 222 1.64 13.32 -24.31
CA ASP A 222 1.77 13.77 -25.70
C ASP A 222 2.85 12.99 -26.44
N HIS A 223 3.81 12.40 -25.72
CA HIS A 223 4.93 11.70 -26.32
C HIS A 223 5.47 10.55 -25.46
N LYS A 224 5.94 9.48 -26.11
CA LYS A 224 6.51 8.27 -25.45
C LYS A 224 7.74 8.54 -24.57
N LYS A 225 8.37 9.72 -24.71
CA LYS A 225 9.54 10.16 -23.92
C LYS A 225 9.17 10.95 -22.67
N GLN A 226 7.94 11.43 -22.55
CA GLN A 226 7.47 12.06 -21.32
C GLN A 226 7.30 10.98 -20.25
N ILE A 227 7.53 11.30 -18.99
CA ILE A 227 7.28 10.41 -17.86
C ILE A 227 6.37 11.16 -16.90
N ALA A 228 5.26 10.53 -16.52
CA ALA A 228 4.37 11.08 -15.50
C ALA A 228 4.79 10.53 -14.14
N THR A 229 5.09 11.43 -13.21
CA THR A 229 5.45 11.09 -11.83
C THR A 229 4.20 10.90 -10.98
N GLU A 230 4.38 10.74 -9.67
CA GLU A 230 3.31 10.71 -8.69
C GLU A 230 2.39 11.96 -8.80
N PRO A 231 1.07 11.78 -9.00
CA PRO A 231 0.13 12.88 -9.08
C PRO A 231 -0.29 13.35 -7.68
N VAL A 232 -0.01 14.60 -7.30
CA VAL A 232 -0.43 15.15 -6.01
C VAL A 232 -1.74 15.92 -6.19
N PHE A 233 -2.81 15.49 -5.51
CA PHE A 233 -4.10 16.17 -5.54
C PHE A 233 -4.12 17.38 -4.60
N ILE A 234 -4.59 18.54 -5.08
CA ILE A 234 -4.78 19.73 -4.27
C ILE A 234 -6.26 20.13 -4.31
N PRO A 235 -7.01 19.98 -3.19
CA PRO A 235 -8.43 20.36 -3.18
C PRO A 235 -8.59 21.87 -3.42
N HIS A 236 -9.59 22.24 -4.20
CA HIS A 236 -9.99 23.64 -4.33
C HIS A 236 -10.47 24.17 -2.95
N PRO A 237 -10.15 25.41 -2.54
CA PRO A 237 -10.56 25.92 -1.23
C PRO A 237 -12.08 25.93 -1.00
N GLU A 238 -12.85 26.05 -2.08
CA GLU A 238 -14.31 26.02 -2.07
C GLU A 238 -14.88 24.71 -2.63
N ALA A 239 -14.10 23.62 -2.57
CA ALA A 239 -14.45 22.32 -3.13
C ALA A 239 -15.84 21.85 -2.68
N LYS A 240 -16.67 21.44 -3.64
CA LYS A 240 -18.01 20.87 -3.37
C LYS A 240 -18.04 19.35 -3.46
N ASP A 241 -17.16 18.79 -4.29
CA ASP A 241 -17.04 17.36 -4.54
C ASP A 241 -15.64 16.87 -4.14
N GLU A 242 -15.49 15.55 -3.94
CA GLU A 242 -14.22 14.95 -3.49
C GLU A 242 -13.06 15.21 -4.47
N ASP A 243 -13.36 15.23 -5.77
CA ASP A 243 -12.43 15.43 -6.88
C ASP A 243 -12.40 16.87 -7.41
N ASP A 244 -12.98 17.83 -6.68
CA ASP A 244 -12.95 19.27 -6.99
C ASP A 244 -11.61 19.88 -6.56
N GLY A 245 -10.64 19.87 -7.47
CA GLY A 245 -9.27 20.30 -7.22
C GLY A 245 -8.43 20.36 -8.48
N ASP A 246 -7.22 20.91 -8.32
CA ASP A 246 -6.20 21.07 -9.36
C ASP A 246 -5.01 20.10 -9.17
#